data_AF-A0A938ZQE6-F1
#
_entry.id   AF-A0A938ZQE6-F1
#
_cell.length_a   1.000
_cell.length_b   1.000
_cell.length_c   1.000
_cell.angle_alpha   90.00
_cell.angle_beta   90.00
_cell.angle_gamma   90.00
#
_symmetry.space_group_name_H-M   'P 1'
#
loop_
_entity.id
_entity.type
_entity.pdbx_description
1 polymer ?
#
loop_
_entity_poly.entity_id
_entity_poly.type
_entity_poly.pdbx_seq_one_letter_code
_entity_poly.pdbx_strand_id
1 'polypeptide(L)'
;MRRRLPYILIFLLSLSIITLWWPVNDSDCNFEAFIASKTTKFQVHATKVSVQPWRGRHHVYGIFMIPNEYKQAPFFVLTVQGAGSYCSKQFGHKQNFDDIFAEPGTYLVKKPIRTRKTLRLILQGLYSQVNDKNNWTLTFPEPKARQDNS
;
A
#
# COMPACT_ATOMS: atom_id res chain seq x y z
N MET A 1 -41.08 -20.43 2.35
CA MET A 1 -39.79 -19.78 2.01
C MET A 1 -39.77 -18.26 2.22
N ARG A 2 -40.85 -17.50 1.91
CA ARG A 2 -40.88 -16.02 2.01
C ARG A 2 -40.56 -15.42 3.40
N ARG A 3 -40.94 -16.07 4.51
CA ARG A 3 -40.62 -15.60 5.88
C ARG A 3 -39.16 -15.80 6.31
N ARG A 4 -38.39 -16.69 5.65
CA ARG A 4 -36.98 -16.95 5.99
C ARG A 4 -35.98 -16.11 5.18
N LEU A 5 -36.42 -15.63 4.02
CA LEU A 5 -35.63 -14.79 3.11
C LEU A 5 -35.05 -13.53 3.78
N PRO A 6 -35.79 -12.74 4.59
CA PRO A 6 -35.22 -11.56 5.25
C PRO A 6 -34.12 -11.94 6.25
N TYR A 7 -34.29 -13.02 7.02
CA TYR A 7 -33.27 -13.48 7.97
C TYR A 7 -31.99 -13.95 7.28
N ILE A 8 -32.12 -14.63 6.13
CA ILE A 8 -30.97 -15.04 5.32
C ILE A 8 -30.23 -13.81 4.79
N LEU A 9 -30.96 -12.82 4.28
CA LEU A 9 -30.35 -11.57 3.78
C LEU A 9 -29.64 -10.81 4.90
N ILE A 10 -30.25 -10.69 6.09
CA ILE A 10 -29.65 -10.05 7.25
C ILE A 10 -28.37 -10.79 7.66
N PHE A 11 -28.39 -12.13 7.69
CA PHE A 11 -27.21 -12.93 8.02
C PHE A 11 -26.07 -12.78 7.00
N LEU A 12 -26.40 -12.76 5.70
CA LEU A 12 -25.40 -12.51 4.66
C LEU A 12 -24.83 -11.09 4.71
N LEU A 13 -25.68 -10.10 5.03
CA LEU A 13 -25.26 -8.72 5.21
C LEU A 13 -24.35 -8.58 6.43
N SER A 14 -24.69 -9.21 7.55
CA SER A 14 -23.85 -9.16 8.76
C SER A 14 -22.49 -9.84 8.54
N LEU A 15 -22.46 -11.01 7.89
CA LEU A 15 -21.20 -11.64 7.48
C LEU A 15 -20.36 -10.75 6.56
N SER A 16 -21.02 -10.06 5.61
CA SER A 16 -20.34 -9.13 4.71
C SER A 16 -19.73 -7.95 5.46
N ILE A 17 -20.44 -7.38 6.44
CA ILE A 17 -19.93 -6.29 7.29
C ILE A 17 -18.74 -6.79 8.12
N ILE A 18 -18.87 -7.94 8.78
CA ILE A 18 -17.81 -8.52 9.61
C ILE A 18 -16.55 -8.78 8.79
N THR A 19 -16.68 -9.46 7.64
CA THR A 19 -15.54 -9.75 6.76
C THR A 19 -14.92 -8.47 6.19
N LEU A 20 -15.77 -7.51 5.82
CA LEU A 20 -15.31 -6.24 5.33
C LEU A 20 -14.53 -5.52 6.41
N TRP A 21 -14.95 -5.52 7.68
CA TRP A 21 -14.41 -4.74 8.80
C TRP A 21 -13.32 -5.45 9.62
N TRP A 22 -13.14 -6.77 9.46
CA TRP A 22 -12.15 -7.55 10.18
C TRP A 22 -10.73 -6.96 10.06
N PRO A 23 -10.06 -6.65 11.19
CA PRO A 23 -8.70 -6.13 11.17
C PRO A 23 -7.75 -7.24 10.76
N VAL A 24 -6.75 -6.91 9.94
CA VAL A 24 -5.66 -7.86 9.70
C VAL A 24 -4.37 -7.07 9.65
N ASN A 25 -3.48 -7.43 10.58
CA ASN A 25 -2.11 -6.97 10.61
C ASN A 25 -1.28 -7.88 9.70
N ASP A 26 -0.55 -7.31 8.77
CA ASP A 26 0.24 -8.05 7.77
C ASP A 26 1.52 -7.27 7.45
N SER A 27 2.02 -6.58 8.47
CA SER A 27 3.23 -5.78 8.38
C SER A 27 4.41 -6.69 8.68
N ASP A 28 5.39 -6.73 7.77
CA ASP A 28 6.60 -7.54 7.93
C ASP A 28 7.52 -7.03 9.07
N CYS A 29 7.26 -5.82 9.59
CA CYS A 29 8.02 -5.20 10.67
C CYS A 29 7.17 -4.24 11.52
N ASN A 30 7.71 -3.80 12.66
CA ASN A 30 7.12 -2.75 13.50
C ASN A 30 7.28 -1.38 12.82
N PHE A 31 6.34 -1.06 11.93
CA PHE A 31 6.36 0.20 11.17
C PHE A 31 6.18 1.42 12.08
N GLU A 32 5.45 1.31 13.18
CA GLU A 32 5.23 2.43 14.12
C GLU A 32 6.54 2.88 14.75
N ALA A 33 7.34 1.92 15.24
CA ALA A 33 8.67 2.19 15.77
C ALA A 33 9.59 2.81 14.72
N PHE A 34 9.56 2.31 13.48
CA PHE A 34 10.37 2.86 12.39
C PHE A 34 9.96 4.29 12.04
N ILE A 35 8.66 4.57 11.88
CA ILE A 35 8.16 5.91 11.56
C ILE A 35 8.45 6.89 12.71
N ALA A 36 8.37 6.46 13.97
CA ALA A 36 8.69 7.29 15.14
C ALA A 36 10.20 7.49 15.36
N SER A 37 11.06 6.62 14.81
CA SER A 37 12.50 6.71 15.00
C SER A 37 13.12 7.99 14.41
N LYS A 38 14.26 8.44 14.96
CA LYS A 38 15.01 9.60 14.46
C LYS A 38 15.97 9.27 13.32
N THR A 39 15.94 8.06 12.77
CA THR A 39 16.82 7.68 11.66
C THR A 39 16.51 8.52 10.44
N THR A 40 17.54 8.86 9.66
CA THR A 40 17.35 9.46 8.34
C THR A 40 16.46 8.55 7.48
N LYS A 41 15.50 9.15 6.80
CA LYS A 41 14.51 8.46 5.98
C LYS A 41 14.51 9.05 4.59
N PHE A 42 14.43 8.18 3.59
CA PHE A 42 14.14 8.59 2.23
C PHE A 42 12.67 8.35 1.93
N GLN A 43 12.02 9.33 1.30
CA GLN A 43 10.61 9.26 0.95
C GLN A 43 10.42 9.50 -0.53
N VAL A 44 9.50 8.75 -1.12
CA VAL A 44 9.09 8.94 -2.51
C VAL A 44 7.59 8.75 -2.66
N HIS A 45 6.96 9.63 -3.44
CA HIS A 45 5.55 9.54 -3.77
C HIS A 45 5.29 8.58 -4.93
N ALA A 46 4.04 8.12 -5.08
CA ALA A 46 3.68 7.30 -6.22
C ALA A 46 3.77 8.10 -7.53
N THR A 47 4.34 7.48 -8.56
CA THR A 47 4.31 7.98 -9.94
C THR A 47 2.91 7.83 -10.54
N LYS A 48 2.22 6.72 -10.22
CA LYS A 48 0.86 6.40 -10.66
C LYS A 48 0.14 5.59 -9.60
N VAL A 49 -1.16 5.79 -9.49
CA VAL A 49 -2.06 4.99 -8.66
C VAL A 49 -3.18 4.45 -9.53
N SER A 50 -3.58 3.21 -9.27
CA SER A 50 -4.77 2.59 -9.83
C SER A 50 -5.67 2.14 -8.69
N VAL A 51 -6.93 2.55 -8.71
CA VAL A 51 -7.94 2.17 -7.71
C VAL A 51 -9.11 1.50 -8.39
N GLN A 52 -9.00 0.18 -8.61
CA GLN A 52 -10.03 -0.63 -9.28
C GLN A 52 -10.41 -1.86 -8.44
N PRO A 53 -11.01 -1.68 -7.25
CA PRO A 53 -11.23 -2.78 -6.31
C PRO A 53 -12.17 -3.87 -6.84
N TRP A 54 -13.11 -3.51 -7.73
CA TRP A 54 -14.04 -4.44 -8.39
C TRP A 54 -13.38 -5.43 -9.33
N ARG A 55 -12.15 -5.15 -9.81
CA ARG A 55 -11.39 -6.09 -10.65
C ARG A 55 -10.69 -7.19 -9.84
N GLY A 56 -10.88 -7.21 -8.52
CA GLY A 56 -10.39 -8.27 -7.64
C GLY A 56 -9.11 -7.91 -6.90
N ARG A 57 -8.33 -8.94 -6.55
CA ARG A 57 -7.09 -8.78 -5.77
C ARG A 57 -6.03 -8.06 -6.62
N HIS A 58 -5.24 -7.20 -5.97
CA HIS A 58 -4.07 -6.53 -6.54
C HIS A 58 -4.37 -5.50 -7.64
N HIS A 59 -5.63 -5.13 -7.84
CA HIS A 59 -6.05 -4.03 -8.73
C HIS A 59 -6.15 -2.66 -8.05
N VAL A 60 -5.74 -2.58 -6.79
CA VAL A 60 -5.52 -1.32 -6.09
C VAL A 60 -4.06 -1.23 -5.70
N TYR A 61 -3.30 -0.35 -6.35
CA TYR A 61 -1.85 -0.26 -6.18
C TYR A 61 -1.28 1.11 -6.55
N GLY A 62 -0.12 1.41 -5.97
CA GLY A 62 0.77 2.49 -6.40
C GLY A 62 1.97 1.92 -7.17
N ILE A 63 2.44 2.66 -8.17
CA ILE A 63 3.73 2.45 -8.83
C ILE A 63 4.66 3.56 -8.36
N PHE A 64 5.87 3.20 -7.94
CA PHE A 64 6.86 4.10 -7.39
C PHE A 64 8.16 3.96 -8.17
N MET A 65 8.80 5.09 -8.49
CA MET A 65 10.13 5.14 -9.08
C MET A 65 11.15 5.43 -7.98
N ILE A 66 12.13 4.55 -7.81
CA ILE A 66 13.04 4.57 -6.67
C ILE A 66 14.49 4.55 -7.17
N PRO A 67 15.41 5.35 -6.60
CA PRO A 67 16.83 5.29 -6.96
C PRO A 67 17.46 3.92 -6.67
N ASN A 68 18.36 3.48 -7.54
CA ASN A 68 19.01 2.17 -7.44
C ASN A 68 19.77 1.92 -6.12
N GLU A 69 20.21 2.99 -5.45
CA GLU A 69 20.86 2.94 -4.13
C GLU A 69 19.98 2.24 -3.07
N TYR A 70 18.66 2.31 -3.22
CA TYR A 70 17.71 1.71 -2.28
C TYR A 70 17.31 0.27 -2.62
N LYS A 71 17.85 -0.33 -3.70
CA LYS A 71 17.56 -1.75 -4.07
C LYS A 71 17.94 -2.76 -2.99
N GLN A 72 18.88 -2.41 -2.12
CA GLN A 72 19.38 -3.28 -1.05
C GLN A 72 18.83 -2.87 0.32
N ALA A 73 17.90 -1.93 0.40
CA ALA A 73 17.31 -1.56 1.69
C ALA A 73 16.51 -2.77 2.24
N PRO A 74 16.56 -3.04 3.56
CA PRO A 74 15.99 -4.25 4.13
C PRO A 74 14.45 -4.32 4.02
N PHE A 75 13.80 -3.16 4.06
CA PHE A 75 12.36 -3.00 3.94
C PHE A 75 12.03 -1.57 3.50
N PHE A 76 10.75 -1.32 3.24
CA PHE A 76 10.19 0.03 3.20
C PHE A 76 8.83 0.02 3.89
N VAL A 77 8.34 1.21 4.26
CA VAL A 77 6.98 1.42 4.77
C VAL A 77 6.16 2.13 3.71
N LEU A 78 5.11 1.47 3.25
CA LEU A 78 4.07 2.09 2.42
C LEU A 78 3.09 2.80 3.34
N THR A 79 2.92 4.10 3.16
CA THR A 79 1.86 4.89 3.77
C THR A 79 0.88 5.31 2.69
N VAL A 80 -0.41 5.04 2.93
CA VAL A 80 -1.49 5.52 2.08
C VAL A 80 -2.45 6.31 2.97
N GLN A 81 -2.64 7.59 2.66
CA GLN A 81 -3.54 8.45 3.43
C GLN A 81 -4.95 7.82 3.49
N GLY A 82 -5.52 7.79 4.69
CA GLY A 82 -6.78 7.09 4.98
C GLY A 82 -6.64 5.58 5.16
N ALA A 83 -5.76 4.88 4.43
CA ALA A 83 -5.62 3.43 4.56
C ALA A 83 -4.66 2.99 5.69
N GLY A 84 -3.71 3.84 6.07
CA GLY A 84 -2.68 3.57 7.08
C GLY A 84 -1.34 3.16 6.48
N SER A 85 -0.46 2.63 7.33
CA SER A 85 0.92 2.27 6.97
C SER A 85 1.18 0.76 7.10
N TYR A 86 2.08 0.25 6.26
CA TYR A 86 2.45 -1.17 6.21
C TYR A 86 3.93 -1.31 5.88
N CYS A 87 4.63 -2.13 6.65
CA CYS A 87 5.97 -2.56 6.30
C CYS A 87 5.92 -3.71 5.31
N SER A 88 6.79 -3.67 4.31
CA SER A 88 6.94 -4.76 3.36
C SER A 88 8.42 -4.94 3.02
N LYS A 89 8.84 -6.20 2.89
CA LYS A 89 10.15 -6.54 2.31
C LYS A 89 10.25 -6.04 0.86
N GLN A 90 11.47 -5.74 0.44
CA GLN A 90 11.72 -5.40 -0.96
C GLN A 90 11.50 -6.61 -1.86
N PHE A 91 10.71 -6.42 -2.91
CA PHE A 91 10.48 -7.41 -3.95
C PHE A 91 9.99 -6.74 -5.23
N GLY A 92 10.19 -7.42 -6.37
CA GLY A 92 9.53 -7.06 -7.63
C GLY A 92 10.09 -5.81 -8.31
N HIS A 93 11.40 -5.57 -8.23
CA HIS A 93 12.08 -4.52 -8.99
C HIS A 93 11.90 -4.79 -10.49
N LYS A 94 11.31 -3.84 -11.21
CA LYS A 94 11.18 -3.90 -12.68
C LYS A 94 11.54 -2.57 -13.31
N GLN A 95 11.87 -2.63 -14.60
CA GLN A 95 12.11 -1.44 -15.42
C GLN A 95 10.82 -0.89 -16.05
N ASN A 96 9.73 -1.66 -16.04
CA ASN A 96 8.43 -1.22 -16.55
C ASN A 96 7.25 -1.77 -15.73
N PHE A 97 6.26 -0.92 -15.50
CA PHE A 97 4.89 -1.30 -15.13
C PHE A 97 3.85 -0.40 -15.82
N ASP A 98 2.82 -0.99 -16.42
CA ASP A 98 1.63 -0.28 -16.94
C ASP A 98 2.00 0.97 -17.78
N ASP A 99 2.92 0.79 -18.73
CA ASP A 99 3.48 1.79 -19.66
C ASP A 99 4.36 2.88 -19.00
N ILE A 100 4.69 2.72 -17.72
CA ILE A 100 5.70 3.54 -17.05
C ILE A 100 7.04 2.84 -17.18
N PHE A 101 8.05 3.58 -17.61
CA PHE A 101 9.44 3.14 -17.69
C PHE A 101 10.26 3.80 -16.58
N ALA A 102 11.17 3.06 -15.97
CA ALA A 102 12.09 3.63 -15.00
C ALA A 102 13.07 4.56 -15.70
N GLU A 103 13.39 5.68 -15.06
CA GLU A 103 14.47 6.56 -15.51
C GLU A 103 15.84 5.90 -15.26
N PRO A 104 16.88 6.28 -16.02
CA PRO A 104 18.24 5.84 -15.76
C PRO A 104 18.65 6.05 -14.29
N GLY A 105 19.26 5.04 -13.67
CA GLY A 105 19.61 5.10 -12.25
C GLY A 105 18.46 4.77 -11.29
N THR A 106 17.26 4.45 -11.78
CA THR A 106 16.10 4.09 -10.96
C THR A 106 15.54 2.70 -11.28
N TYR A 107 14.58 2.26 -10.46
CA TYR A 107 13.75 1.09 -10.70
C TYR A 107 12.31 1.35 -10.26
N LEU A 108 11.37 0.60 -10.84
CA LEU A 108 9.97 0.67 -10.44
C LEU A 108 9.60 -0.43 -9.45
N VAL A 109 8.69 -0.09 -8.56
CA VAL A 109 8.02 -1.00 -7.63
C VAL A 109 6.52 -0.78 -7.70
N LYS A 110 5.77 -1.87 -7.88
CA LYS A 110 4.31 -1.90 -7.81
C LYS A 110 3.88 -2.46 -6.45
N LYS A 111 3.18 -1.67 -5.64
CA LYS A 111 2.70 -2.11 -4.32
C LYS A 111 1.18 -2.07 -4.22
N PRO A 112 0.53 -3.25 -4.18
CA PRO A 112 -0.90 -3.34 -3.97
C PRO A 112 -1.25 -3.13 -2.49
N ILE A 113 -2.40 -2.50 -2.26
CA ILE A 113 -3.09 -2.55 -0.95
C ILE A 113 -4.27 -3.51 -1.04
N ARG A 114 -4.79 -3.89 0.13
CA ARG A 114 -5.92 -4.81 0.19
C ARG A 114 -7.19 -4.15 -0.32
N THR A 115 -7.83 -4.80 -1.29
CA THR A 115 -9.12 -4.41 -1.87
C THR A 115 -10.17 -4.07 -0.80
N ARG A 116 -10.29 -4.86 0.28
CA ARG A 116 -11.24 -4.57 1.36
C ARG A 116 -11.01 -3.23 2.05
N LYS A 117 -9.75 -2.80 2.23
CA LYS A 117 -9.44 -1.51 2.87
C LYS A 117 -9.84 -0.37 1.94
N THR A 118 -9.52 -0.50 0.66
CA THR A 118 -9.97 0.46 -0.36
C THR A 118 -11.49 0.55 -0.45
N LEU A 119 -12.20 -0.58 -0.40
CA LEU A 119 -13.66 -0.60 -0.39
C LEU A 119 -14.23 0.12 0.83
N ARG A 120 -13.67 -0.08 2.03
CA ARG A 120 -14.07 0.69 3.23
C ARG A 120 -13.90 2.19 3.00
N LEU A 121 -12.74 2.62 2.49
CA LEU A 121 -12.47 4.03 2.22
C LEU A 121 -13.43 4.62 1.19
N ILE A 122 -13.74 3.89 0.13
CA ILE A 122 -14.71 4.32 -0.88
C ILE A 122 -16.10 4.49 -0.25
N LEU A 123 -16.54 3.52 0.57
CA LEU A 123 -17.83 3.61 1.27
C LEU A 123 -17.86 4.76 2.30
N GLN A 124 -16.70 5.20 2.80
CA GLN A 124 -16.55 6.38 3.66
C GLN A 124 -16.43 7.70 2.87
N GLY A 125 -16.47 7.67 1.53
CA GLY A 125 -16.33 8.87 0.69
C GLY A 125 -14.87 9.30 0.45
N LEU A 126 -13.89 8.49 0.87
CA LEU A 126 -12.45 8.80 0.77
C LEU A 126 -11.81 8.31 -0.53
N TYR A 127 -12.59 8.14 -1.61
CA TYR A 127 -12.08 7.69 -2.90
C TYR A 127 -11.02 8.64 -3.47
N SER A 128 -11.25 9.95 -3.41
CA SER A 128 -10.30 10.95 -3.89
C SER A 128 -8.96 10.85 -3.16
N GLN A 129 -8.98 10.61 -1.85
CA GLN A 129 -7.77 10.47 -1.05
C GLN A 129 -6.96 9.24 -1.48
N VAL A 130 -7.60 8.08 -1.62
CA VAL A 130 -6.90 6.85 -2.01
C VAL A 130 -6.50 6.83 -3.50
N ASN A 131 -7.16 7.64 -4.35
CA ASN A 131 -6.86 7.73 -5.78
C ASN A 131 -5.84 8.83 -6.14
N ASP A 132 -5.46 9.69 -5.19
CA ASP A 132 -4.40 10.68 -5.38
C ASP A 132 -3.02 10.03 -5.18
N LYS A 133 -2.14 10.16 -6.17
CA LYS A 133 -0.77 9.64 -6.11
C LYS A 133 0.09 10.28 -5.02
N ASN A 134 -0.18 11.53 -4.65
CA ASN A 134 0.58 12.25 -3.63
C ASN A 134 0.29 11.71 -2.22
N ASN A 135 -0.85 11.05 -2.05
CA ASN A 135 -1.27 10.43 -0.80
C ASN A 135 -0.66 9.04 -0.57
N TRP A 136 0.18 8.59 -1.50
CA TRP A 136 0.90 7.33 -1.44
C TRP A 136 2.39 7.61 -1.32
N THR A 137 3.02 7.13 -0.26
CA THR A 137 4.44 7.36 0.02
C THR A 137 5.12 6.05 0.39
N LEU A 138 6.28 5.78 -0.19
CA LEU A 138 7.21 4.79 0.33
C LEU A 138 8.28 5.49 1.17
N THR A 139 8.48 5.00 2.38
CA THR A 139 9.55 5.45 3.28
C THR A 139 10.59 4.36 3.44
N PHE A 140 11.84 4.67 3.16
CA PHE A 140 12.97 3.77 3.28
C PHE A 140 13.90 4.20 4.42
N PRO A 141 14.53 3.25 5.15
CA PRO A 141 15.70 3.57 5.94
C PRO A 141 16.84 3.99 5.00
N GLU A 142 17.76 4.79 5.53
CA GLU A 142 18.98 5.15 4.80
C GLU A 142 19.80 3.90 4.40
N PRO A 143 20.41 3.86 3.20
CA PRO A 143 21.22 2.72 2.78
C PRO A 143 22.44 2.58 3.68
N LYS A 144 22.76 1.34 4.09
CA LYS A 144 23.91 1.04 4.98
C LYS A 144 25.24 1.61 4.48
N ALA A 145 25.46 1.66 3.16
CA ALA A 145 26.68 2.20 2.56
C ALA A 145 26.95 3.69 2.89
N ARG A 146 25.95 4.42 3.37
CA ARG A 146 26.10 5.82 3.80
C ARG A 146 26.29 5.97 5.32
N GLN A 147 25.95 4.95 6.10
CA GLN A 147 26.13 4.95 7.55
C GLN A 147 27.58 4.69 7.98
N ASP A 148 28.36 3.97 7.16
CA ASP A 148 29.77 3.66 7.44
C ASP A 148 30.73 4.85 7.14
N ASN A 149 30.21 5.96 6.61
CA ASN A 149 30.97 7.17 6.26
C ASN A 149 30.66 8.37 7.16
N SER A 150 29.97 8.18 8.29
CA SER A 150 29.61 9.23 9.25
C SER A 150 30.23 9.01 10.63
#